data_AF-A0A2V9BBB4-F1
#
_entry.id   AF-A0A2V9BBB4-F1
#
_cell.length_a   1.000
_cell.length_b   1.000
_cell.length_c   1.000
_cell.angle_alpha   90.00
_cell.angle_beta   90.00
_cell.angle_gamma   90.00
#
_symmetry.space_group_name_H-M   'P 1'
#
loop_
_entity.id
_entity.type
_entity.pdbx_description
1 polymer ?
#
loop_
_entity_poly.entity_id
_entity_poly.type
_entity_poly.pdbx_seq_one_letter_code
_entity_poly.pdbx_strand_id
1 'polypeptide(L)'
;MPAFTTLAYWESVILLAGFFGIVFWRLLTGRISLNGLLEGDRADGSTYFSPGRVQLLIATILFAFYYLTQIVNKPSAFPPVPQELLVVLGGSQAVYLGGKARAMLFGGPAKLH
;
A
#
# COMPACT_ATOMS: atom_id res chain seq x y z
N MET A 1 34.06 7.23 18.65
CA MET A 1 33.75 5.83 19.02
C MET A 1 32.90 5.19 17.91
N PRO A 2 33.53 4.67 16.83
CA PRO A 2 32.82 4.19 15.64
C PRO A 2 32.26 2.76 15.75
N ALA A 3 32.73 1.95 16.71
CA ALA A 3 32.38 0.53 16.80
C ALA A 3 30.91 0.27 17.17
N PHE A 4 30.37 1.02 18.15
CA PHE A 4 28.97 0.85 18.60
C PHE A 4 27.96 1.24 17.52
N THR A 5 28.23 2.32 16.78
CA THR A 5 27.35 2.78 15.69
C THR A 5 27.30 1.78 14.54
N THR A 6 28.44 1.21 14.16
CA THR A 6 28.50 0.19 13.10
C THR A 6 27.80 -1.09 13.51
N LEU A 7 27.96 -1.54 14.75
CA LEU A 7 27.26 -2.72 15.29
C LEU A 7 25.74 -2.50 15.27
N ALA A 8 25.27 -1.38 15.82
CA ALA A 8 23.85 -1.05 15.88
C ALA A 8 23.22 -0.92 14.48
N TYR A 9 23.97 -0.38 13.51
CA TYR A 9 23.53 -0.32 12.12
C TYR A 9 23.30 -1.71 11.53
N TRP A 10 24.30 -2.60 11.62
CA TRP A 10 24.19 -3.95 11.06
C TRP A 10 23.12 -4.79 11.74
N GLU A 11 23.01 -4.68 13.07
CA GLU A 11 21.94 -5.33 13.83
C GLU A 11 20.55 -4.88 13.34
N SER A 12 20.36 -3.56 13.18
CA SER A 12 19.11 -2.99 12.68
C SER A 12 18.79 -3.49 11.27
N VAL A 13 19.79 -3.51 10.38
CA VAL A 13 19.63 -4.00 9.01
C VAL A 13 19.23 -5.48 9.00
N ILE A 14 19.93 -6.33 9.77
CA ILE A 14 19.64 -7.77 9.84
C ILE A 14 18.25 -8.02 10.42
N LEU A 15 17.88 -7.31 11.50
CA LEU A 15 16.57 -7.46 12.14
C LEU A 15 15.45 -7.06 11.18
N LEU A 16 15.55 -5.88 10.56
CA LEU A 16 14.54 -5.40 9.62
C LEU A 16 14.45 -6.28 8.37
N ALA A 17 15.59 -6.66 7.77
CA ALA A 17 15.61 -7.52 6.59
C ALA A 17 15.09 -8.93 6.91
N GLY A 18 15.45 -9.49 8.08
CA GLY A 18 14.97 -10.79 8.53
C GLY A 18 13.47 -10.78 8.81
N PHE A 19 12.97 -9.75 9.51
CA PHE A 19 11.54 -9.57 9.76
C PHE A 19 10.76 -9.45 8.44
N PHE A 20 11.22 -8.57 7.54
CA PHE A 20 10.59 -8.38 6.24
C PHE A 20 10.61 -9.67 5.41
N GLY A 21 11.75 -10.38 5.37
CA GLY A 21 11.89 -11.65 4.65
C GLY A 21 10.94 -12.73 5.17
N ILE A 22 10.79 -12.86 6.49
CA ILE A 22 9.84 -13.81 7.10
C ILE A 22 8.40 -13.45 6.76
N VAL A 23 8.02 -12.18 6.88
CA VAL A 23 6.66 -11.72 6.53
C VAL A 23 6.37 -11.98 5.06
N PHE A 24 7.29 -11.61 4.17
CA PHE A 24 7.17 -11.83 2.72
C PHE A 24 7.06 -13.32 2.38
N TRP A 25 7.90 -14.18 2.99
CA TRP A 25 7.82 -15.62 2.81
C TRP A 25 6.50 -16.22 3.31
N ARG A 26 6.00 -15.74 4.45
CA ARG A 26 4.70 -16.18 5.00
C ARG A 26 3.52 -15.70 4.16
N LEU A 27 3.63 -14.55 3.51
CA LEU A 27 2.66 -14.08 2.52
C LEU A 27 2.64 -15.01 1.29
N LEU A 28 3.81 -15.33 0.71
CA LEU A 28 3.90 -16.23 -0.46
C LEU A 28 3.44 -17.66 -0.17
N THR A 29 3.73 -18.17 1.04
CA THR A 29 3.29 -19.51 1.46
C THR A 29 1.83 -19.55 1.93
N GLY A 30 1.10 -18.43 1.86
CA GLY A 30 -0.30 -18.35 2.26
C GLY A 30 -0.54 -18.52 3.76
N ARG A 31 0.52 -18.49 4.59
CA ARG A 31 0.41 -18.57 6.06
C ARG A 31 -0.12 -17.28 6.68
N ILE A 32 0.03 -16.16 5.97
CA ILE A 32 -0.67 -14.91 6.29
C ILE A 32 -1.84 -14.81 5.33
N SER A 33 -3.05 -14.89 5.87
CA SER A 33 -4.26 -14.69 5.07
C SER A 33 -4.36 -13.24 4.62
N LEU A 34 -4.60 -13.04 3.33
CA LEU A 34 -4.93 -11.73 2.75
C LEU A 34 -6.45 -11.46 2.79
N ASN A 35 -7.22 -12.38 3.38
CA ASN A 35 -8.66 -12.27 3.54
C ASN A 35 -8.99 -11.02 4.35
N GLY A 36 -9.97 -10.24 3.89
CA GLY A 36 -10.30 -8.91 4.44
C GLY A 36 -9.40 -7.77 3.98
N LEU A 37 -8.14 -8.02 3.59
CA LEU A 37 -7.29 -6.99 2.98
C LEU A 37 -7.68 -6.74 1.52
N LEU A 38 -7.90 -7.82 0.77
CA LEU A 38 -8.27 -7.74 -0.66
C LEU A 38 -9.77 -7.83 -0.89
N GLU A 39 -10.54 -8.19 0.14
CA GLU A 39 -11.98 -8.32 0.07
C GLU A 39 -12.67 -7.05 0.54
N GLY A 40 -13.76 -6.64 -0.10
CA GLY A 40 -14.68 -5.61 0.40
C GLY A 40 -15.97 -6.24 0.91
N ASP A 41 -16.68 -5.53 1.77
CA ASP A 41 -18.00 -5.94 2.25
C ASP A 41 -19.08 -5.36 1.35
N ARG A 42 -20.03 -6.20 0.94
CA ARG A 42 -21.28 -5.75 0.33
C ARG A 42 -22.31 -5.46 1.40
N ALA A 43 -23.33 -4.67 1.03
CA ALA A 43 -24.45 -4.32 1.92
C ALA A 43 -25.28 -5.54 2.38
N ASP A 44 -25.17 -6.68 1.68
CA ASP A 44 -25.81 -7.95 2.02
C ASP A 44 -24.98 -8.83 2.99
N GLY A 45 -23.83 -8.35 3.45
CA GLY A 45 -22.91 -9.10 4.32
C GLY A 45 -22.03 -10.12 3.59
N SER A 46 -22.12 -10.22 2.26
CA SER A 46 -21.18 -11.04 1.47
C SER A 46 -19.85 -10.30 1.25
N THR A 47 -18.75 -11.04 1.27
CA THR A 47 -17.44 -10.50 0.89
C THR A 47 -17.23 -10.63 -0.62
N TYR A 48 -16.52 -9.67 -1.20
CA TYR A 48 -16.16 -9.70 -2.61
C TYR A 48 -14.71 -9.33 -2.81
N PHE A 49 -14.02 -10.01 -3.72
CA PHE A 49 -12.68 -9.61 -4.12
C PHE A 49 -12.72 -8.22 -4.74
N SER A 50 -11.95 -7.28 -4.19
CA SER A 50 -11.93 -5.87 -4.60
C SER A 50 -10.67 -5.58 -5.43
N PRO A 51 -10.78 -5.49 -6.77
CA PRO A 51 -9.65 -5.15 -7.63
C PRO A 51 -8.98 -3.82 -7.23
N GLY A 52 -9.75 -2.86 -6.71
CA GLY A 52 -9.22 -1.57 -6.24
C GLY A 52 -8.30 -1.71 -5.03
N ARG A 53 -8.60 -2.62 -4.09
CA ARG A 53 -7.72 -2.88 -2.93
C ARG A 53 -6.42 -3.55 -3.37
N VAL A 54 -6.48 -4.45 -4.34
CA VAL A 54 -5.29 -5.05 -4.97
C VAL A 54 -4.45 -3.99 -5.66
N GLN A 55 -5.06 -3.10 -6.45
CA GLN A 55 -4.37 -2.01 -7.12
C GLN A 55 -3.67 -1.08 -6.11
N LEU A 56 -4.34 -0.73 -5.00
CA LEU A 56 -3.74 0.08 -3.93
C LEU A 56 -2.58 -0.64 -3.24
N LEU A 57 -2.70 -1.95 -3.00
CA LEU A 57 -1.60 -2.73 -2.43
C LEU A 57 -0.39 -2.76 -3.36
N ILE A 58 -0.60 -3.03 -4.66
CA ILE A 58 0.48 -3.03 -5.67
C ILE A 58 1.11 -1.65 -5.76
N ALA A 59 0.31 -0.58 -5.82
CA ALA A 59 0.81 0.79 -5.82
C ALA A 59 1.68 1.02 -4.58
N THR A 60 1.17 0.73 -3.38
CA THR A 60 1.90 0.90 -2.12
C THR A 60 3.25 0.17 -2.13
N ILE A 61 3.29 -1.06 -2.63
CA ILE A 61 4.52 -1.85 -2.76
C ILE A 61 5.51 -1.18 -3.73
N LEU A 62 5.06 -0.79 -4.93
CA LEU A 62 5.91 -0.13 -5.92
C LEU A 62 6.49 1.19 -5.38
N PHE A 63 5.67 1.98 -4.71
CA PHE A 63 6.07 3.20 -4.03
C PHE A 63 7.12 2.93 -2.94
N ALA A 64 6.89 1.94 -2.08
CA ALA A 64 7.83 1.57 -1.03
C ALA A 64 9.20 1.16 -1.60
N PHE A 65 9.23 0.34 -2.66
CA PHE A 65 10.47 -0.03 -3.34
C PHE A 65 11.15 1.15 -4.03
N TYR A 66 10.38 2.04 -4.66
CA TYR A 66 10.90 3.26 -5.25
C TYR A 66 11.62 4.13 -4.19
N TYR A 67 11.00 4.36 -3.04
CA TYR A 67 11.65 5.10 -1.95
C TYR A 67 12.86 4.37 -1.37
N LEU A 68 12.78 3.06 -1.19
CA LEU A 68 13.89 2.25 -0.68
C LEU A 68 15.13 2.38 -1.57
N THR A 69 14.96 2.29 -2.90
CA THR A 69 16.07 2.45 -3.84
C THR A 69 16.67 3.85 -3.80
N GLN A 70 15.86 4.89 -3.61
CA GLN A 70 16.38 6.26 -3.46
C GLN A 70 17.21 6.42 -2.18
N ILE A 71 16.75 5.88 -1.06
CA ILE A 71 17.47 5.94 0.22
C ILE A 71 18.80 5.19 0.14
N VAL A 72 18.81 3.99 -0.48
CA VAL A 72 20.04 3.21 -0.67
C VAL A 72 21.05 3.94 -1.55
N ASN A 73 20.58 4.62 -2.61
CA ASN A 73 21.47 5.34 -3.53
C ASN A 73 21.94 6.70 -2.96
N LYS A 74 21.12 7.38 -2.15
CA LYS A 74 21.41 8.70 -1.57
C LYS A 74 20.97 8.75 -0.10
N PRO A 75 21.77 8.17 0.82
CA PRO A 75 21.37 8.02 2.22
C PRO A 75 21.40 9.31 3.05
N SER A 76 21.91 10.41 2.49
CA SER A 76 22.14 11.66 3.23
C SER A 76 20.91 12.56 3.37
N ALA A 77 19.80 12.27 2.69
CA ALA A 77 18.56 13.04 2.79
C ALA A 77 17.34 12.20 2.45
N PHE A 78 16.19 12.55 3.03
CA PHE A 78 14.92 11.96 2.63
C PHE A 78 14.60 12.39 1.19
N PRO A 79 14.33 11.46 0.27
CA PRO A 79 14.08 11.81 -1.13
C PRO A 79 12.80 12.64 -1.24
N PRO A 80 12.80 13.70 -2.07
CA PRO A 80 11.59 14.47 -2.32
C PRO A 80 10.54 13.62 -3.03
N VAL A 81 9.27 13.89 -2.74
CA VAL A 81 8.17 13.20 -3.41
C VAL A 81 8.11 13.66 -4.87
N PRO A 82 8.25 12.76 -5.86
CA PRO A 82 8.12 13.12 -7.27
C PRO A 82 6.71 13.63 -7.58
N GLN A 83 6.63 14.67 -8.40
CA GLN A 83 5.36 15.31 -8.73
C GLN A 83 4.46 14.39 -9.55
N GLU A 84 5.05 13.51 -10.35
CA GLU A 84 4.36 12.50 -11.15
C GLU A 84 3.56 11.55 -10.25
N LEU A 85 4.15 11.15 -9.12
CA LEU A 85 3.49 10.27 -8.15
C LEU A 85 2.31 10.97 -7.47
N LEU A 86 2.45 12.25 -7.14
CA LEU A 86 1.36 13.05 -6.58
C LEU A 86 0.21 13.21 -7.58
N VAL A 87 0.53 13.41 -8.86
CA VAL A 87 -0.48 13.51 -9.93
C VAL A 87 -1.22 12.20 -10.11
N VAL A 88 -0.52 11.06 -10.12
CA VAL A 88 -1.15 9.73 -10.24
C VAL A 88 -2.06 9.44 -9.04
N LEU A 89 -1.58 9.68 -7.82
CA LEU A 89 -2.37 9.47 -6.60
C LEU A 89 -3.58 10.42 -6.55
N GLY A 90 -3.36 11.71 -6.74
CA GLY A 90 -4.41 12.72 -6.73
C GLY A 90 -5.45 12.49 -7.83
N GLY A 91 -5.01 12.14 -9.04
CA GLY A 91 -5.88 11.78 -10.15
C GLY A 91 -6.75 10.56 -9.85
N SER A 92 -6.17 9.50 -9.26
CA SER A 92 -6.94 8.30 -8.89
C SER A 92 -8.05 8.58 -7.88
N GLN A 93 -7.79 9.45 -6.89
CA GLN A 93 -8.76 9.87 -5.89
C GLN A 93 -9.83 10.79 -6.49
N ALA A 94 -9.44 11.70 -7.37
CA ALA A 94 -10.37 12.58 -8.08
C ALA A 94 -11.35 11.79 -8.96
N VAL A 95 -10.86 10.76 -9.68
CA VAL A 95 -11.72 9.85 -10.46
C VAL A 95 -12.65 9.05 -9.56
N TYR A 96 -12.15 8.51 -8.44
CA TYR A 96 -12.97 7.76 -7.48
C TYR A 96 -14.08 8.63 -6.87
N LEU A 97 -13.74 9.82 -6.38
CA LEU A 97 -14.69 10.77 -5.80
C LEU A 97 -15.68 11.27 -6.84
N GLY A 98 -15.23 11.56 -8.06
CA GLY A 98 -16.11 11.93 -9.18
C GLY A 98 -17.11 10.83 -9.53
N GLY A 99 -16.66 9.57 -9.61
CA GLY A 99 -17.54 8.42 -9.82
C GLY A 99 -18.54 8.23 -8.68
N LYS A 100 -18.12 8.39 -7.43
CA LYS A 100 -18.98 8.28 -6.25
C LYS A 100 -20.01 9.41 -6.19
N ALA A 101 -19.59 10.65 -6.44
CA ALA A 101 -20.48 11.81 -6.51
C ALA A 101 -21.52 11.63 -7.62
N ARG A 102 -21.10 11.16 -8.81
CA ARG A 102 -22.01 10.81 -9.90
C ARG A 102 -23.01 9.74 -9.47
N ALA A 103 -22.56 8.65 -8.84
CA ALA A 103 -23.44 7.58 -8.38
C ALA A 103 -24.45 8.07 -7.32
N MET A 104 -24.06 8.99 -6.43
CA MET A 104 -24.97 9.59 -5.45
C MET A 104 -25.99 10.54 -6.10
N LEU A 105 -25.53 11.39 -7.03
CA LEU A 105 -26.39 12.39 -7.69
C LEU A 105 -27.36 11.76 -8.71
N PHE A 106 -26.95 10.69 -9.39
CA PHE A 106 -27.75 10.04 -10.43
C PHE A 106 -28.29 8.66 -10.03
N GLY A 107 -28.11 8.22 -8.77
CA GLY A 107 -28.42 6.85 -8.33
C GLY A 107 -29.20 6.69 -7.01
N GLY A 108 -29.82 7.72 -6.45
CA GLY A 108 -30.66 7.56 -5.24
C GLY A 108 -32.15 7.27 -5.52
N PRO A 109 -32.92 6.73 -4.55
CA PRO A 109 -32.78 5.45 -3.86
C PRO A 109 -33.48 4.30 -4.65
N ALA A 110 -33.02 3.06 -4.50
CA ALA A 110 -33.83 1.90 -4.91
C ALA A 110 -35.11 1.89 -4.06
N LYS A 111 -36.27 2.04 -4.71
CA LYS A 111 -37.58 1.98 -4.08
C LYS A 111 -37.73 0.64 -3.34
N LEU A 112 -38.01 0.72 -2.03
CA LEU A 112 -38.71 -0.35 -1.31
C LEU A 112 -40.10 -0.49 -1.93
N HIS A 113 -40.39 -1.66 -2.49
CA HIS A 113 -41.73 -2.20 -2.72
C HIS A 113 -41.67 -3.71 -2.46
#